data_AF-A0AAD9CZH7-F1
#
_entry.id   AF-A0AAD9CZH7-F1
#
_cell.length_a   1.000
_cell.length_b   1.000
_cell.length_c   1.000
_cell.angle_alpha   90.00
_cell.angle_beta   90.00
_cell.angle_gamma   90.00
#
_symmetry.space_group_name_H-M   'P 1'
#
loop_
_entity.id
_entity.type
_entity.pdbx_description
1 polymer ?
#
loop_
_entity_poly.entity_id
_entity_poly.type
_entity_poly.pdbx_seq_one_letter_code
_entity_poly.pdbx_strand_id
1 'polypeptide(L)'
;MSLHQGLKESKDGISTSLRALQNVTSTTLPSTLPALLPGLPESLAQLLLKVHNDSTALSLSFKPPITRHAALAQLAKVNESFGRVCACVVAATGGQTGGALVEEWKDGVEAIGAELVRLLDVFIDAEKQENTSANAQSSSSKDDNPYLLHTGLVWNRIDRISQDLSSTEVQAATKRWKSQGEVMKDAWTEFKEFMEEQDEEVEDGEDDGPDFDDEFAELDEMMQGGKMSPEERARAEAVKPLFGLHQILHSTIPRYLPLLVLEPEEPYSRLLDASSALTAAFDSAIEAMYPDQDEEEVDSAVSSLGRRSLGLIKTFRDRLDRAIGDEDRRSQCATFLTKWEDRLQKEQGAWSERALSVSSLKHALPQ
;
A
#
# COMPACT_ATOMS: atom_id res chain seq x y z
N MET A 1 -26.44 2.08 -34.58
CA MET A 1 -26.05 1.63 -33.23
C MET A 1 -26.78 2.50 -32.22
N SER A 2 -27.48 1.93 -31.24
CA SER A 2 -28.08 2.71 -30.15
C SER A 2 -27.00 3.17 -29.17
N LEU A 3 -27.24 4.27 -28.45
CA LEU A 3 -26.29 4.77 -27.45
C LEU A 3 -26.08 3.74 -26.32
N HIS A 4 -27.16 3.13 -25.82
CA HIS A 4 -27.09 2.04 -24.85
C HIS A 4 -26.22 0.87 -25.28
N GLN A 5 -26.29 0.48 -26.57
CA GLN A 5 -25.44 -0.57 -27.11
C GLN A 5 -23.98 -0.13 -27.15
N GLY A 6 -23.70 1.11 -27.57
CA GLY A 6 -22.35 1.67 -27.57
C GLY A 6 -21.73 1.74 -26.17
N LEU A 7 -22.52 2.12 -25.14
CA LEU A 7 -22.07 2.14 -23.74
C LEU A 7 -21.69 0.75 -23.25
N LYS A 8 -22.51 -0.27 -23.54
CA LYS A 8 -22.21 -1.67 -23.19
C LYS A 8 -20.96 -2.18 -23.91
N GLU A 9 -20.85 -1.95 -25.20
CA GLU A 9 -19.67 -2.35 -25.99
C GLU A 9 -18.40 -1.67 -25.46
N SER A 10 -18.46 -0.39 -25.06
CA SER A 10 -17.35 0.28 -24.40
C SER A 10 -16.98 -0.32 -23.06
N LYS A 11 -17.98 -0.62 -22.22
CA LYS A 11 -17.76 -1.26 -20.93
C LYS A 11 -17.08 -2.62 -21.10
N ASP A 12 -17.56 -3.42 -22.04
CA ASP A 12 -16.99 -4.73 -22.37
C ASP A 12 -15.57 -4.60 -22.95
N GLY A 13 -15.33 -3.59 -23.77
CA GLY A 13 -14.01 -3.27 -24.33
C GLY A 13 -12.99 -2.95 -23.24
N ILE A 14 -13.30 -2.00 -22.34
CA ILE A 14 -12.45 -1.65 -21.20
C ILE A 14 -12.23 -2.85 -20.29
N SER A 15 -13.29 -3.60 -19.97
CA SER A 15 -13.19 -4.81 -19.14
C SER A 15 -12.31 -5.88 -19.77
N THR A 16 -12.33 -6.01 -21.11
CA THR A 16 -11.47 -6.94 -21.85
C THR A 16 -10.01 -6.50 -21.79
N SER A 17 -9.73 -5.20 -21.96
CA SER A 17 -8.38 -4.65 -21.80
C SER A 17 -7.84 -4.86 -20.37
N LEU A 18 -8.67 -4.68 -19.35
CA LEU A 18 -8.31 -4.95 -17.96
C LEU A 18 -7.98 -6.43 -17.73
N ARG A 19 -8.81 -7.35 -18.23
CA ARG A 19 -8.51 -8.79 -18.12
C ARG A 19 -7.21 -9.16 -18.82
N ALA A 20 -6.95 -8.58 -19.99
CA ALA A 20 -5.69 -8.80 -20.70
C ALA A 20 -4.48 -8.35 -19.86
N LEU A 21 -4.60 -7.21 -19.17
CA LEU A 21 -3.57 -6.68 -18.27
C LEU A 21 -3.39 -7.57 -17.02
N GLN A 22 -4.48 -8.02 -16.39
CA GLN A 22 -4.45 -8.92 -15.22
C GLN A 22 -3.79 -10.26 -15.53
N ASN A 23 -4.03 -10.81 -16.73
CA ASN A 23 -3.46 -12.08 -17.16
C ASN A 23 -1.95 -12.04 -17.40
N VAL A 24 -1.33 -10.87 -17.41
CA VAL A 24 0.12 -10.77 -17.57
C VAL A 24 0.84 -11.42 -16.37
N THR A 25 0.25 -11.39 -15.17
CA THR A 25 0.89 -11.65 -13.86
C THR A 25 1.29 -13.10 -13.52
N SER A 26 1.30 -14.08 -14.44
CA SER A 26 1.18 -15.50 -14.00
C SER A 26 2.26 -16.50 -14.43
N THR A 27 3.47 -16.08 -14.80
CA THR A 27 4.50 -17.05 -15.19
C THR A 27 5.87 -16.67 -14.67
N THR A 28 6.24 -17.26 -13.53
CA THR A 28 7.61 -17.37 -12.96
C THR A 28 8.39 -16.06 -12.80
N LEU A 29 8.86 -15.79 -11.57
CA LEU A 29 9.77 -14.66 -11.31
C LEU A 29 11.00 -14.75 -12.24
N PRO A 30 11.20 -13.78 -13.15
CA PRO A 30 12.33 -13.76 -14.06
C PRO A 30 13.60 -13.43 -13.25
N SER A 31 14.71 -14.04 -13.64
CA SER A 31 16.01 -13.74 -13.04
C SER A 31 16.57 -12.39 -13.48
N THR A 32 16.08 -11.83 -14.59
CA THR A 32 16.54 -10.57 -15.22
C THR A 32 15.35 -9.84 -15.79
N LEU A 33 15.32 -8.51 -15.71
CA LEU A 33 14.30 -7.68 -16.34
C LEU A 33 14.67 -7.35 -17.79
N PRO A 34 13.68 -7.32 -18.71
CA PRO A 34 13.91 -6.78 -20.04
C PRO A 34 14.16 -5.27 -19.94
N ALA A 35 15.07 -4.76 -20.79
CA ALA A 35 15.31 -3.33 -20.87
C ALA A 35 14.03 -2.60 -21.31
N LEU A 36 13.67 -1.54 -20.57
CA LEU A 36 12.51 -0.73 -20.89
C LEU A 36 12.69 -0.05 -22.25
N LEU A 37 11.65 -0.09 -23.09
CA LEU A 37 11.67 0.59 -24.38
C LEU A 37 11.87 2.12 -24.16
N PRO A 38 12.82 2.76 -24.85
CA PRO A 38 13.03 4.20 -24.72
C PRO A 38 11.76 5.00 -25.03
N GLY A 39 11.43 5.98 -24.18
CA GLY A 39 10.25 6.83 -24.36
C GLY A 39 8.93 6.22 -23.90
N LEU A 40 8.94 5.01 -23.33
CA LEU A 40 7.72 4.33 -22.87
C LEU A 40 7.05 5.04 -21.68
N PRO A 41 7.78 5.50 -20.63
CA PRO A 41 7.18 6.28 -19.55
C PRO A 41 6.51 7.57 -20.05
N GLU A 42 7.16 8.30 -20.96
CA GLU A 42 6.62 9.52 -21.55
C GLU A 42 5.38 9.23 -22.40
N SER A 43 5.41 8.14 -23.16
CA SER A 43 4.26 7.67 -23.96
C SER A 43 3.08 7.31 -23.07
N LEU A 44 3.33 6.62 -21.94
CA LEU A 44 2.30 6.29 -20.96
C LEU A 44 1.68 7.56 -20.37
N ALA A 45 2.50 8.52 -19.93
CA ALA A 45 2.03 9.79 -19.38
C ALA A 45 1.18 10.58 -20.39
N GLN A 46 1.58 10.63 -21.66
CA GLN A 46 0.79 11.28 -22.72
C GLN A 46 -0.55 10.57 -22.97
N LEU A 47 -0.56 9.24 -22.95
CA LEU A 47 -1.79 8.46 -23.12
C LEU A 47 -2.74 8.64 -21.93
N LEU A 48 -2.22 8.72 -20.70
CA LEU A 48 -3.01 9.03 -19.49
C LEU A 48 -3.68 10.40 -19.59
N LEU A 49 -2.93 11.44 -20.02
CA LEU A 49 -3.49 12.76 -20.29
C LEU A 49 -4.57 12.72 -21.40
N LYS A 50 -4.38 11.87 -22.42
CA LYS A 50 -5.39 11.66 -23.46
C LYS A 50 -6.67 11.03 -22.89
N VAL A 51 -6.56 10.00 -22.05
CA VAL A 51 -7.71 9.39 -21.37
C VAL A 51 -8.44 10.41 -20.50
N HIS A 52 -7.71 11.26 -19.78
CA HIS A 52 -8.30 12.36 -19.00
C HIS A 52 -9.16 13.27 -19.88
N ASN A 53 -8.59 13.78 -20.98
CA ASN A 53 -9.30 14.68 -21.90
C ASN A 53 -10.49 14.03 -22.60
N ASP A 54 -10.34 12.77 -23.03
CA ASP A 54 -11.41 12.00 -23.67
C ASP A 54 -12.56 11.72 -22.67
N SER A 55 -12.25 11.46 -21.39
CA SER A 55 -13.25 11.26 -20.32
C SER A 55 -14.05 12.54 -20.03
N THR A 56 -13.38 13.69 -20.05
CA THR A 56 -14.04 15.01 -19.94
C THR A 56 -14.99 15.23 -21.11
N ALA A 57 -14.51 15.02 -22.34
CA ALA A 57 -15.30 15.22 -23.55
C ALA A 57 -16.50 14.26 -23.59
N LEU A 58 -16.32 13.02 -23.15
CA LEU A 58 -17.41 12.05 -22.97
C LEU A 58 -18.45 12.60 -22.00
N SER A 59 -18.04 13.03 -20.81
CA SER A 59 -18.95 13.53 -19.78
C SER A 59 -19.74 14.76 -20.22
N LEU A 60 -19.11 15.66 -20.99
CA LEU A 60 -19.79 16.82 -21.57
C LEU A 60 -20.83 16.44 -22.64
N SER A 61 -20.63 15.33 -23.36
CA SER A 61 -21.59 14.85 -24.37
C SER A 61 -22.89 14.27 -23.77
N PHE A 62 -22.85 13.91 -22.49
CA PHE A 62 -24.00 13.44 -21.69
C PHE A 62 -24.73 14.57 -20.94
N LYS A 63 -24.29 15.83 -21.10
CA LYS A 63 -25.04 16.98 -20.59
C LYS A 63 -26.40 17.06 -21.31
N PRO A 64 -27.54 17.14 -20.60
CA PRO A 64 -28.85 17.19 -21.23
C PRO A 64 -29.02 18.42 -22.14
N PRO A 65 -29.64 18.27 -23.33
CA PRO A 65 -30.05 17.00 -23.94
C PRO A 65 -28.86 16.17 -24.44
N ILE A 66 -28.90 14.85 -24.27
CA ILE A 66 -27.77 13.98 -24.60
C ILE A 66 -27.50 14.01 -26.12
N THR A 67 -26.27 14.38 -26.51
CA THR A 67 -25.88 14.43 -27.92
C THR A 67 -25.35 13.08 -28.39
N ARG A 68 -26.25 12.16 -28.75
CA ARG A 68 -25.96 10.74 -29.05
C ARG A 68 -24.77 10.51 -29.99
N HIS A 69 -24.70 11.25 -31.11
CA HIS A 69 -23.59 11.10 -32.06
C HIS A 69 -22.24 11.51 -31.47
N ALA A 70 -22.22 12.58 -30.67
CA ALA A 70 -21.00 13.01 -29.96
C ALA A 70 -20.61 11.98 -28.90
N ALA A 71 -21.57 11.48 -28.12
CA ALA A 71 -21.34 10.46 -27.09
C ALA A 71 -20.71 9.19 -27.66
N LEU A 72 -21.28 8.63 -28.74
CA LEU A 72 -20.71 7.46 -29.43
C LEU A 72 -19.28 7.70 -29.93
N ALA A 73 -19.01 8.89 -30.47
CA ALA A 73 -17.66 9.24 -30.93
C ALA A 73 -16.65 9.35 -29.77
N GLN A 74 -17.07 9.88 -28.62
CA GLN A 74 -16.20 9.98 -27.43
C GLN A 74 -16.00 8.62 -26.76
N LEU A 75 -17.02 7.75 -26.74
CA LEU A 75 -16.91 6.37 -26.26
C LEU A 75 -15.84 5.58 -27.01
N ALA A 76 -15.82 5.70 -28.34
CA ALA A 76 -14.79 5.06 -29.17
C ALA A 76 -13.38 5.59 -28.83
N LYS A 77 -13.22 6.90 -28.62
CA LYS A 77 -11.94 7.51 -28.25
C LYS A 77 -11.45 7.07 -26.88
N VAL A 78 -12.33 7.01 -25.87
CA VAL A 78 -11.99 6.52 -24.52
C VAL A 78 -11.51 5.07 -24.60
N ASN A 79 -12.22 4.19 -25.32
CA ASN A 79 -11.79 2.80 -25.51
C ASN A 79 -10.43 2.70 -26.19
N GLU A 80 -10.23 3.46 -27.27
CA GLU A 80 -8.98 3.45 -28.04
C GLU A 80 -7.80 3.93 -27.17
N SER A 81 -7.96 5.06 -26.49
CA SER A 81 -6.95 5.63 -25.60
C SER A 81 -6.62 4.68 -24.45
N PHE A 82 -7.64 4.15 -23.77
CA PHE A 82 -7.43 3.24 -22.65
C PHE A 82 -6.82 1.91 -23.10
N GLY A 83 -7.27 1.36 -24.24
CA GLY A 83 -6.66 0.18 -24.84
C GLY A 83 -5.17 0.38 -25.14
N ARG A 84 -4.78 1.58 -25.60
CA ARG A 84 -3.36 1.94 -25.79
C ARG A 84 -2.59 2.07 -24.48
N VAL A 85 -3.22 2.60 -23.43
CA VAL A 85 -2.62 2.63 -22.07
C VAL A 85 -2.32 1.20 -21.61
N CYS A 86 -3.29 0.27 -21.68
CA CYS A 86 -3.07 -1.13 -21.34
C CYS A 86 -1.98 -1.77 -22.20
N ALA A 87 -1.98 -1.53 -23.51
CA ALA A 87 -0.95 -2.05 -24.42
C ALA A 87 0.45 -1.52 -24.08
N CYS A 88 0.57 -0.28 -23.62
CA CYS A 88 1.82 0.32 -23.16
C CYS A 88 2.38 -0.44 -21.94
N VAL A 89 1.53 -0.73 -20.95
CA VAL A 89 1.93 -1.52 -19.76
C VAL A 89 2.28 -2.96 -20.14
N VAL A 90 1.50 -3.59 -21.03
CA VAL A 90 1.82 -4.92 -21.56
C VAL A 90 3.17 -4.92 -22.29
N ALA A 91 3.47 -3.89 -23.08
CA ALA A 91 4.76 -3.76 -23.75
C ALA A 91 5.92 -3.60 -22.77
N ALA A 92 5.71 -2.88 -21.65
CA ALA A 92 6.71 -2.70 -20.59
C ALA A 92 7.15 -4.03 -19.95
N THR A 93 6.29 -5.04 -19.99
CA THR A 93 6.59 -6.36 -19.44
C THR A 93 7.64 -7.11 -20.28
N GLY A 94 7.76 -6.79 -21.57
CA GLY A 94 8.64 -7.55 -22.48
C GLY A 94 8.34 -9.06 -22.51
N GLY A 95 7.14 -9.49 -22.11
CA GLY A 95 6.76 -10.89 -21.95
C GLY A 95 7.21 -11.55 -20.62
N GLN A 96 7.76 -10.78 -19.68
CA GLN A 96 8.19 -11.22 -18.35
C GLN A 96 7.51 -10.37 -17.26
N THR A 97 7.28 -10.92 -16.07
CA THR A 97 6.54 -10.23 -15.00
C THR A 97 7.32 -10.11 -13.72
N GLY A 98 6.95 -9.19 -12.81
CA GLY A 98 7.53 -9.11 -11.48
C GLY A 98 8.55 -8.00 -11.24
N GLY A 99 8.64 -7.01 -12.15
CA GLY A 99 9.30 -5.74 -11.87
C GLY A 99 8.38 -4.79 -11.10
N ALA A 100 8.90 -4.10 -10.10
CA ALA A 100 8.18 -3.11 -9.31
C ALA A 100 7.58 -1.99 -10.18
N LEU A 101 8.28 -1.59 -11.24
CA LEU A 101 7.82 -0.56 -12.19
C LEU A 101 6.55 -1.00 -12.93
N VAL A 102 6.56 -2.22 -13.46
CA VAL A 102 5.43 -2.77 -14.22
C VAL A 102 4.22 -2.96 -13.31
N GLU A 103 4.41 -3.46 -12.08
CA GLU A 103 3.32 -3.60 -11.11
C GLU A 103 2.76 -2.22 -10.71
N GLU A 104 3.59 -1.20 -10.48
CA GLU A 104 3.11 0.17 -10.22
C GLU A 104 2.21 0.69 -11.36
N TRP A 105 2.69 0.56 -12.59
CA TRP A 105 1.92 1.02 -13.77
C TRP A 105 0.63 0.23 -13.93
N LYS A 106 0.69 -1.09 -13.74
CA LYS A 106 -0.45 -1.99 -13.83
C LYS A 106 -1.51 -1.64 -12.78
N ASP A 107 -1.14 -1.56 -11.50
CA ASP A 107 -2.06 -1.24 -10.40
C ASP A 107 -2.76 0.11 -10.65
N GLY A 108 -2.00 1.11 -11.10
CA GLY A 108 -2.55 2.43 -11.42
C GLY A 108 -3.52 2.42 -12.62
N VAL A 109 -3.19 1.69 -13.69
CA VAL A 109 -4.05 1.55 -14.88
C VAL A 109 -5.31 0.73 -14.57
N GLU A 110 -5.20 -0.30 -13.73
CA GLU A 110 -6.36 -1.07 -13.25
C GLU A 110 -7.33 -0.20 -12.45
N ALA A 111 -6.80 0.66 -11.55
CA ALA A 111 -7.61 1.60 -10.80
C ALA A 111 -8.35 2.62 -11.69
N ILE A 112 -7.69 3.11 -12.76
CA ILE A 112 -8.32 4.00 -13.76
C ILE A 112 -9.42 3.26 -14.52
N GLY A 113 -9.14 2.06 -15.01
CA GLY A 113 -10.11 1.27 -15.78
C GLY A 113 -11.34 0.90 -14.96
N ALA A 114 -11.16 0.55 -13.68
CA ALA A 114 -12.28 0.29 -12.77
C ALA A 114 -13.18 1.53 -12.61
N GLU A 115 -12.60 2.73 -12.51
CA GLU A 115 -13.39 3.96 -12.40
C GLU A 115 -14.06 4.37 -13.72
N LEU A 116 -13.40 4.13 -14.87
CA LEU A 116 -14.03 4.29 -16.18
C LEU A 116 -15.24 3.38 -16.34
N VAL A 117 -15.16 2.13 -15.88
CA VAL A 117 -16.29 1.19 -15.90
C VAL A 117 -17.44 1.72 -15.04
N ARG A 118 -17.18 2.25 -13.85
CA ARG A 118 -18.20 2.87 -12.99
C ARG A 118 -18.84 4.10 -13.66
N LEU A 119 -18.03 4.94 -14.30
CA LEU A 119 -18.51 6.10 -15.05
C LEU A 119 -19.46 5.68 -16.19
N LEU A 120 -19.12 4.61 -16.92
CA LEU A 120 -19.99 4.06 -17.97
C LEU A 120 -21.31 3.51 -17.41
N ASP A 121 -21.30 2.88 -16.22
CA ASP A 121 -22.51 2.43 -15.56
C ASP A 121 -23.44 3.60 -15.19
N VAL A 122 -22.88 4.72 -14.72
CA VAL A 122 -23.65 5.94 -14.45
C VAL A 122 -24.26 6.52 -15.72
N PHE A 123 -23.55 6.50 -16.85
CA PHE A 123 -24.11 6.93 -18.14
C PHE A 123 -25.23 6.02 -18.64
N ILE A 124 -25.12 4.71 -18.42
CA ILE A 124 -26.19 3.75 -18.76
C ILE A 124 -27.46 4.07 -17.98
N ASP A 125 -27.34 4.41 -16.69
CA ASP A 125 -28.50 4.75 -15.87
C ASP A 125 -29.08 6.12 -16.24
N ALA A 126 -28.25 7.10 -16.57
CA ALA A 126 -28.70 8.40 -17.07
C ALA A 126 -29.49 8.29 -18.39
N GLU A 127 -29.06 7.44 -19.33
CA GLU A 127 -29.79 7.21 -20.60
C GLU A 127 -31.16 6.55 -20.35
N LYS A 128 -31.28 5.62 -19.39
CA LYS A 128 -32.57 5.03 -19.02
C LYS A 128 -33.52 6.09 -18.47
N GLN A 129 -33.02 7.01 -17.65
CA GLN A 129 -33.81 8.08 -17.06
C GLN A 129 -34.31 9.07 -18.12
N GLU A 130 -33.48 9.46 -19.09
CA GLU A 130 -33.89 10.34 -20.20
C GLU A 130 -35.01 9.70 -21.05
N ASN A 131 -34.91 8.39 -21.33
CA ASN A 131 -35.92 7.67 -22.11
C ASN A 131 -37.24 7.44 -21.34
N THR A 132 -37.21 7.41 -20.01
CA THR A 132 -38.40 7.18 -19.17
C THR A 132 -39.10 8.50 -18.79
N SER A 133 -38.37 9.62 -18.77
CA SER A 133 -38.83 10.91 -18.24
C SER A 133 -39.43 11.85 -19.28
N ALA A 134 -39.92 11.34 -20.41
CA ALA A 134 -40.57 12.13 -21.46
C ALA A 134 -41.80 12.96 -20.99
N ASN A 135 -42.19 12.88 -19.72
CA ASN A 135 -43.27 13.65 -19.11
C ASN A 135 -42.92 14.35 -17.77
N ALA A 136 -41.67 14.37 -17.33
CA ALA A 136 -41.27 15.05 -16.08
C ALA A 136 -40.46 16.31 -16.40
N GLN A 137 -41.18 17.36 -16.80
CA GLN A 137 -40.70 18.72 -16.68
C GLN A 137 -40.53 19.02 -15.18
N SER A 138 -39.38 19.57 -14.79
CA SER A 138 -39.01 20.03 -13.45
C SER A 138 -38.66 18.98 -12.39
N SER A 139 -37.36 18.74 -12.21
CA SER A 139 -36.65 18.97 -10.93
C SER A 139 -35.17 18.61 -11.10
N SER A 140 -34.46 19.32 -11.98
CA SER A 140 -33.00 19.35 -11.87
C SER A 140 -32.65 20.19 -10.64
N SER A 141 -32.54 19.55 -9.48
CA SER A 141 -31.58 20.01 -8.49
C SER A 141 -30.25 20.14 -9.22
N LYS A 142 -29.81 21.38 -9.39
CA LYS A 142 -28.73 21.80 -10.29
C LYS A 142 -27.34 21.24 -9.93
N ASP A 143 -27.22 20.55 -8.81
CA ASP A 143 -25.92 20.33 -8.17
C ASP A 143 -25.42 18.88 -8.19
N ASP A 144 -26.27 17.87 -8.43
CA ASP A 144 -25.83 16.47 -8.40
C ASP A 144 -25.99 15.82 -9.78
N ASN A 145 -25.10 16.18 -10.73
CA ASN A 145 -24.90 15.36 -11.92
C ASN A 145 -23.98 14.20 -11.55
N PRO A 146 -24.50 12.98 -11.31
CA PRO A 146 -23.71 11.88 -10.75
C PRO A 146 -22.52 11.51 -11.64
N TYR A 147 -22.64 11.72 -12.96
CA TYR A 147 -21.54 11.46 -13.88
C TYR A 147 -20.36 12.42 -13.69
N LEU A 148 -20.57 13.69 -13.32
CA LEU A 148 -19.45 14.64 -13.09
C LEU A 148 -18.60 14.24 -11.88
N LEU A 149 -19.23 13.70 -10.84
CA LEU A 149 -18.53 13.12 -9.69
C LEU A 149 -17.61 11.98 -10.15
N HIS A 150 -18.14 11.03 -10.92
CA HIS A 150 -17.35 9.91 -11.45
C HIS A 150 -16.27 10.36 -12.45
N THR A 151 -16.51 11.40 -13.26
CA THR A 151 -15.46 12.02 -14.08
C THR A 151 -14.33 12.53 -13.20
N GLY A 152 -14.65 13.24 -12.11
CA GLY A 152 -13.67 13.72 -11.15
C GLY A 152 -12.89 12.59 -10.47
N LEU A 153 -13.54 11.45 -10.18
CA LEU A 153 -12.86 10.26 -9.67
C LEU A 153 -11.88 9.68 -10.70
N VAL A 154 -12.25 9.60 -11.98
CA VAL A 154 -11.33 9.19 -13.06
C VAL A 154 -10.13 10.14 -13.12
N TRP A 155 -10.36 11.45 -13.08
CA TRP A 155 -9.28 12.45 -13.06
C TRP A 155 -8.35 12.26 -11.88
N ASN A 156 -8.89 12.13 -10.67
CA ASN A 156 -8.08 11.91 -9.47
C ASN A 156 -7.19 10.66 -9.58
N ARG A 157 -7.68 9.58 -10.21
CA ARG A 157 -6.86 8.38 -10.47
C ARG A 157 -5.75 8.65 -11.47
N ILE A 158 -6.06 9.36 -12.56
CA ILE A 158 -5.08 9.72 -13.59
C ILE A 158 -4.02 10.68 -13.04
N ASP A 159 -4.42 11.69 -12.30
CA ASP A 159 -3.51 12.69 -11.73
C ASP A 159 -2.57 12.04 -10.71
N ARG A 160 -3.10 11.16 -9.84
CA ARG A 160 -2.31 10.44 -8.85
C ARG A 160 -1.19 9.61 -9.50
N ILE A 161 -1.48 8.88 -10.58
CA ILE A 161 -0.44 8.10 -11.27
C ILE A 161 0.49 9.00 -12.10
N SER A 162 -0.02 10.09 -12.69
CA SER A 162 0.77 10.92 -13.62
C SER A 162 1.73 11.86 -12.91
N GLN A 163 1.39 12.36 -11.71
CA GLN A 163 2.24 13.27 -10.93
C GLN A 163 3.49 12.59 -10.40
N ASP A 164 3.37 11.31 -10.08
CA ASP A 164 4.44 10.51 -9.52
C ASP A 164 4.52 9.18 -10.28
N LEU A 165 4.74 9.25 -11.59
CA LEU A 165 4.95 8.07 -12.44
C LEU A 165 6.43 7.67 -12.36
N SER A 166 6.73 6.47 -11.86
CA SER A 166 8.10 5.96 -11.91
C SER A 166 8.56 5.75 -13.35
N SER A 167 9.80 6.11 -13.65
CA SER A 167 10.45 5.84 -14.94
C SER A 167 11.52 4.75 -14.86
N THR A 168 11.90 4.34 -13.64
CA THR A 168 12.88 3.29 -13.39
C THR A 168 12.39 2.31 -12.34
N GLU A 169 12.91 1.09 -12.39
CA GLU A 169 12.61 0.03 -11.41
C GLU A 169 12.95 0.46 -9.98
N VAL A 170 14.07 1.15 -9.78
CA VAL A 170 14.49 1.61 -8.45
C VAL A 170 13.55 2.69 -7.89
N GLN A 171 13.00 3.57 -8.73
CA GLN A 171 12.00 4.56 -8.29
C GLN A 171 10.73 3.88 -7.83
N ALA A 172 10.23 2.91 -8.60
CA ALA A 172 9.03 2.16 -8.26
C ALA A 172 9.22 1.33 -6.98
N ALA A 173 10.36 0.64 -6.86
CA ALA A 173 10.73 -0.08 -5.65
C ALA A 173 10.80 0.86 -4.44
N THR A 174 11.36 2.06 -4.60
CA THR A 174 11.43 3.06 -3.53
C THR A 174 10.05 3.53 -3.09
N LYS A 175 9.11 3.76 -4.02
CA LYS A 175 7.72 4.14 -3.67
C LYS A 175 7.01 3.04 -2.93
N ARG A 176 7.08 1.81 -3.45
CA ARG A 176 6.48 0.64 -2.79
C ARG A 176 7.05 0.44 -1.39
N TRP A 177 8.36 0.61 -1.23
CA TRP A 177 9.02 0.57 0.07
C TRP A 177 8.47 1.63 1.03
N LYS A 178 8.37 2.89 0.59
CA LYS A 178 7.80 3.97 1.42
C LYS A 178 6.38 3.66 1.85
N SER A 179 5.54 3.13 0.96
CA SER A 179 4.18 2.72 1.33
C SER A 179 4.16 1.66 2.43
N GLN A 180 5.09 0.71 2.42
CA GLN A 180 5.24 -0.29 3.50
C GLN A 180 5.77 0.35 4.79
N GLY A 181 6.60 1.39 4.66
CA GLY A 181 7.16 2.13 5.78
C GLY A 181 6.14 2.99 6.51
N GLU A 182 5.15 3.55 5.82
CA GLU A 182 4.04 4.28 6.46
C GLU A 182 3.22 3.32 7.34
N VAL A 183 2.88 2.11 6.86
CA VAL A 183 2.18 1.09 7.69
C VAL A 183 2.98 0.78 8.96
N MET A 184 4.29 0.56 8.83
CA MET A 184 5.15 0.26 9.99
C MET A 184 5.26 1.46 10.96
N LYS A 185 5.25 2.68 10.43
CA LYS A 185 5.31 3.91 11.22
C LYS A 185 3.99 4.18 11.94
N ASP A 186 2.86 3.89 11.30
CA ASP A 186 1.53 4.03 11.87
C ASP A 186 1.39 3.04 13.04
N ALA A 187 1.67 1.75 12.83
CA ALA A 187 1.67 0.74 13.90
C ALA A 187 2.61 1.12 15.07
N TRP A 188 3.81 1.63 14.78
CA TRP A 188 4.73 2.09 15.82
C TRP A 188 4.22 3.33 16.57
N THR A 189 3.52 4.23 15.89
CA THR A 189 2.90 5.41 16.51
C THR A 189 1.78 4.98 17.43
N GLU A 190 0.87 4.15 16.93
CA GLU A 190 -0.23 3.54 17.69
C GLU A 190 0.28 2.85 18.95
N PHE A 191 1.31 2.01 18.83
CA PHE A 191 1.91 1.35 20.00
C PHE A 191 2.47 2.32 21.05
N LYS A 192 3.08 3.45 20.63
CA LYS A 192 3.58 4.44 21.59
C LYS A 192 2.46 5.22 22.25
N GLU A 193 1.47 5.63 21.47
CA GLU A 193 0.28 6.33 21.97
C GLU A 193 -0.44 5.46 23.00
N PHE A 194 -0.67 4.19 22.66
CA PHE A 194 -1.23 3.20 23.59
C PHE A 194 -0.40 3.08 24.88
N MET A 195 0.94 3.04 24.79
CA MET A 195 1.79 2.98 25.98
C MET A 195 1.76 4.27 26.83
N GLU A 196 1.57 5.43 26.20
CA GLU A 196 1.43 6.72 26.89
C GLU A 196 0.06 6.82 27.60
N GLU A 197 -1.01 6.32 26.99
CA GLU A 197 -2.35 6.24 27.59
C GLU A 197 -2.36 5.38 28.86
N GLN A 198 -1.60 4.28 28.87
CA GLN A 198 -1.43 3.45 30.07
C GLN A 198 -0.71 4.20 31.22
N ASP A 199 0.08 5.23 30.94
CA ASP A 199 0.80 6.02 31.95
C ASP A 199 -0.12 7.02 32.68
N GLU A 200 -1.11 7.60 31.99
CA GLU A 200 -1.96 8.68 32.51
C GLU A 200 -3.02 8.19 33.52
N GLU A 201 -3.41 6.91 33.47
CA GLU A 201 -4.43 6.34 34.35
C GLU A 201 -3.91 5.77 35.70
N VAL A 202 -2.64 5.98 36.03
CA VAL A 202 -2.04 5.48 37.29
C VAL A 202 -1.99 6.57 38.38
N GLU A 203 -2.39 7.81 38.08
CA GLU A 203 -2.34 8.93 39.03
C GLU A 203 -3.65 9.27 39.77
N ASP A 204 -4.81 8.68 39.44
CA ASP A 204 -6.05 8.90 40.22
C ASP A 204 -6.32 7.75 41.21
N GLY A 205 -5.52 7.74 42.27
CA GLY A 205 -5.89 7.14 43.53
C GLY A 205 -6.56 8.18 44.42
N GLU A 206 -7.84 7.94 44.74
CA GLU A 206 -8.73 8.68 45.67
C GLU A 206 -9.70 9.70 45.04
N ASP A 207 -10.77 9.23 44.38
CA ASP A 207 -12.09 9.87 44.56
C ASP A 207 -13.20 8.82 44.72
N ASP A 208 -13.86 8.91 45.86
CA ASP A 208 -14.91 8.02 46.36
C ASP A 208 -16.25 8.64 45.95
N GLY A 209 -16.65 8.43 44.70
CA GLY A 209 -17.89 8.96 44.10
C GLY A 209 -18.79 7.82 43.58
N PRO A 210 -20.05 7.69 44.03
CA PRO A 210 -20.88 6.56 43.65
C PRO A 210 -21.51 6.76 42.27
N ASP A 211 -21.31 5.74 41.43
CA ASP A 211 -22.35 5.04 40.66
C ASP A 211 -23.15 5.90 39.67
N PHE A 212 -22.68 5.99 38.41
CA PHE A 212 -23.47 6.10 37.17
C PHE A 212 -22.50 6.18 35.97
N ASP A 213 -21.96 5.06 35.46
CA ASP A 213 -21.53 4.87 34.05
C ASP A 213 -20.96 3.47 33.70
N ASP A 214 -21.26 2.41 34.47
CA ASP A 214 -20.68 1.06 34.26
C ASP A 214 -20.95 0.45 32.86
N GLU A 215 -22.05 0.81 32.18
CA GLU A 215 -22.43 0.21 30.88
C GLU A 215 -21.73 0.86 29.67
N PHE A 216 -21.16 2.05 29.83
CA PHE A 216 -20.33 2.72 28.80
C PHE A 216 -18.84 2.53 29.08
N ALA A 217 -18.44 2.39 30.36
CA ALA A 217 -17.10 1.99 30.75
C ALA A 217 -16.75 0.59 30.23
N GLU A 218 -17.66 -0.40 30.31
CA GLU A 218 -17.44 -1.73 29.71
C GLU A 218 -17.27 -1.68 28.18
N LEU A 219 -17.90 -0.71 27.50
CA LEU A 219 -17.77 -0.56 26.05
C LEU A 219 -16.45 0.12 25.68
N ASP A 220 -15.96 1.07 26.48
CA ASP A 220 -14.64 1.68 26.31
C ASP A 220 -13.53 0.67 26.68
N GLU A 221 -13.70 -0.13 27.73
CA GLU A 221 -12.79 -1.22 28.11
C GLU A 221 -12.74 -2.34 27.05
N MET A 222 -13.87 -2.60 26.38
CA MET A 222 -13.94 -3.50 25.21
C MET A 222 -13.35 -2.89 23.92
N MET A 223 -13.33 -1.56 23.77
CA MET A 223 -12.86 -0.89 22.55
C MET A 223 -11.42 -0.38 22.62
N GLN A 224 -10.87 -0.11 23.81
CA GLN A 224 -9.52 0.42 24.01
C GLN A 224 -8.47 -0.65 24.29
N GLY A 225 -8.88 -1.92 24.43
CA GLY A 225 -8.00 -2.99 24.92
C GLY A 225 -7.75 -2.77 26.41
N GLY A 226 -8.11 -3.75 27.24
CA GLY A 226 -8.13 -3.61 28.70
C GLY A 226 -6.83 -3.09 29.34
N LYS A 227 -6.85 -2.77 30.63
CA LYS A 227 -5.65 -2.26 31.30
C LYS A 227 -4.52 -3.30 31.33
N MET A 228 -3.30 -2.90 30.98
CA MET A 228 -2.14 -3.78 31.13
C MET A 228 -1.83 -4.05 32.60
N SER A 229 -1.58 -5.31 32.95
CA SER A 229 -0.93 -5.63 34.21
C SER A 229 0.49 -5.04 34.28
N PRO A 230 1.04 -4.84 35.50
CA PRO A 230 2.41 -4.31 35.65
C PRO A 230 3.48 -5.14 34.94
N GLU A 231 3.26 -6.46 34.81
CA GLU A 231 4.16 -7.36 34.09
C GLU A 231 4.08 -7.17 32.58
N GLU A 232 2.88 -7.06 32.03
CA GLU A 232 2.64 -6.81 30.60
C GLU A 232 3.23 -5.49 30.16
N ARG A 233 3.03 -4.45 30.96
CA ARG A 233 3.62 -3.14 30.72
C ARG A 233 5.14 -3.18 30.79
N ALA A 234 5.72 -3.87 31.78
CA ALA A 234 7.17 -4.03 31.86
C ALA A 234 7.75 -4.76 30.62
N ARG A 235 7.02 -5.75 30.07
CA ARG A 235 7.39 -6.40 28.80
C ARG A 235 7.29 -5.45 27.62
N ALA A 236 6.19 -4.70 27.49
CA ALA A 236 6.00 -3.74 26.41
C ALA A 236 7.06 -2.60 26.44
N GLU A 237 7.42 -2.10 27.63
CA GLU A 237 8.55 -1.18 27.80
C GLU A 237 9.89 -1.80 27.39
N ALA A 238 10.11 -3.07 27.75
CA ALA A 238 11.34 -3.77 27.44
C ALA A 238 11.53 -4.03 25.93
N VAL A 239 10.44 -4.16 25.15
CA VAL A 239 10.50 -4.41 23.69
C VAL A 239 10.66 -3.13 22.86
N LYS A 240 10.30 -1.94 23.39
CA LYS A 240 10.40 -0.64 22.69
C LYS A 240 11.73 -0.44 21.93
N PRO A 241 12.93 -0.71 22.51
CA PRO A 241 14.19 -0.56 21.78
C PRO A 241 14.33 -1.46 20.56
N LEU A 242 13.76 -2.67 20.59
CA LEU A 242 13.75 -3.59 19.45
C LEU A 242 12.86 -3.06 18.33
N PHE A 243 11.63 -2.61 18.65
CA PHE A 243 10.74 -2.03 17.66
C PHE A 243 11.33 -0.79 16.99
N GLY A 244 11.87 0.14 17.79
CA GLY A 244 12.57 1.31 17.26
C GLY A 244 13.74 0.94 16.35
N LEU A 245 14.49 -0.12 16.67
CA LEU A 245 15.58 -0.60 15.83
C LEU A 245 15.10 -1.10 14.47
N HIS A 246 14.01 -1.88 14.42
CA HIS A 246 13.43 -2.34 13.16
C HIS A 246 12.87 -1.19 12.32
N GLN A 247 12.25 -0.18 12.95
CA GLN A 247 11.79 1.03 12.28
C GLN A 247 12.96 1.81 11.65
N ILE A 248 14.10 1.93 12.36
CA ILE A 248 15.32 2.56 11.84
C ILE A 248 15.85 1.80 10.62
N LEU A 249 15.87 0.46 10.65
CA LEU A 249 16.28 -0.35 9.50
C LEU A 249 15.45 -0.01 8.27
N HIS A 250 14.12 -0.15 8.42
CA HIS A 250 13.18 -0.01 7.32
C HIS A 250 13.22 1.40 6.72
N SER A 251 13.19 2.43 7.57
CA SER A 251 13.23 3.84 7.14
C SER A 251 14.56 4.27 6.49
N THR A 252 15.66 3.58 6.81
CA THR A 252 16.99 3.93 6.27
C THR A 252 17.24 3.31 4.89
N ILE A 253 16.75 2.10 4.63
CA ILE A 253 17.01 1.35 3.39
C ILE A 253 16.73 2.14 2.09
N PRO A 254 15.63 2.93 1.95
CA PRO A 254 15.36 3.71 0.75
C PRO A 254 16.52 4.59 0.27
N ARG A 255 17.36 5.08 1.19
CA ARG A 255 18.53 5.91 0.87
C ARG A 255 19.62 5.16 0.10
N TYR A 256 19.62 3.84 0.19
CA TYR A 256 20.61 2.95 -0.39
C TYR A 256 20.08 2.13 -1.57
N LEU A 257 18.78 2.15 -1.86
CA LEU A 257 18.22 1.45 -3.05
C LEU A 257 18.88 1.85 -4.38
N PRO A 258 19.28 3.12 -4.62
CA PRO A 258 20.03 3.50 -5.81
C PRO A 258 21.42 2.84 -5.93
N LEU A 259 21.95 2.27 -4.84
CA LEU A 259 23.21 1.51 -4.86
C LEU A 259 23.02 0.05 -5.27
N LEU A 260 21.78 -0.41 -5.46
CA LEU A 260 21.44 -1.80 -5.75
C LEU A 260 21.17 -2.06 -7.24
N VAL A 261 21.63 -1.16 -8.11
CA VAL A 261 21.49 -1.30 -9.57
C VAL A 261 22.42 -2.41 -10.05
N LEU A 262 21.88 -3.32 -10.86
CA LEU A 262 22.58 -4.48 -11.41
C LEU A 262 22.60 -4.39 -12.94
N GLU A 263 23.63 -4.99 -13.55
CA GLU A 263 23.73 -5.18 -15.00
C GLU A 263 24.00 -6.67 -15.29
N PRO A 264 23.06 -7.41 -15.92
CA PRO A 264 21.71 -6.99 -16.33
C PRO A 264 20.80 -6.63 -15.16
N GLU A 265 19.79 -5.80 -15.40
CA GLU A 265 18.84 -5.36 -14.37
C GLU A 265 18.04 -6.56 -13.84
N GLU A 266 17.90 -6.66 -12.51
CA GLU A 266 17.12 -7.72 -11.85
C GLU A 266 15.96 -7.10 -11.06
N PRO A 267 14.81 -7.79 -10.92
CA PRO A 267 13.67 -7.25 -10.19
C PRO A 267 13.97 -7.03 -8.71
N TYR A 268 13.32 -6.03 -8.11
CA TYR A 268 13.39 -5.78 -6.67
C TYR A 268 12.40 -6.63 -5.86
N SER A 269 11.63 -7.51 -6.52
CA SER A 269 10.56 -8.34 -5.91
C SER A 269 11.01 -9.06 -4.64
N ARG A 270 12.12 -9.81 -4.67
CA ARG A 270 12.63 -10.52 -3.47
C ARG A 270 12.90 -9.57 -2.29
N LEU A 271 13.45 -8.39 -2.58
CA LEU A 271 13.76 -7.40 -1.57
C LEU A 271 12.47 -6.76 -1.01
N LEU A 272 11.49 -6.49 -1.87
CA LEU A 272 10.17 -5.95 -1.51
C LEU A 272 9.31 -6.98 -0.77
N ASP A 273 9.44 -8.27 -1.08
CA ASP A 273 8.79 -9.38 -0.38
C ASP A 273 9.38 -9.53 1.03
N ALA A 274 10.71 -9.45 1.16
CA ALA A 274 11.37 -9.45 2.46
C ALA A 274 10.97 -8.23 3.31
N SER A 275 10.80 -7.06 2.69
CA SER A 275 10.27 -5.86 3.35
C SER A 275 8.82 -6.04 3.80
N SER A 276 7.96 -6.58 2.94
CA SER A 276 6.56 -6.88 3.28
C SER A 276 6.46 -7.87 4.44
N ALA A 277 7.29 -8.92 4.42
CA ALA A 277 7.34 -9.91 5.50
C ALA A 277 7.87 -9.33 6.82
N LEU A 278 8.77 -8.33 6.76
CA LEU A 278 9.20 -7.57 7.93
C LEU A 278 8.05 -6.71 8.47
N THR A 279 7.36 -5.94 7.61
CA THR A 279 6.22 -5.10 8.03
C THR A 279 5.13 -5.94 8.69
N ALA A 280 4.76 -7.08 8.09
CA ALA A 280 3.75 -7.98 8.68
C ALA A 280 4.20 -8.57 10.03
N ALA A 281 5.47 -8.96 10.16
CA ALA A 281 5.98 -9.47 11.44
C ALA A 281 6.12 -8.38 12.50
N PHE A 282 6.29 -7.11 12.09
CA PHE A 282 6.31 -5.96 12.99
C PHE A 282 4.91 -5.69 13.54
N ASP A 283 3.92 -5.68 12.66
CA ASP A 283 2.51 -5.55 13.00
C ASP A 283 2.07 -6.64 13.98
N SER A 284 2.31 -7.92 13.67
CA SER A 284 2.01 -9.02 14.59
C SER A 284 2.78 -8.96 15.92
N ALA A 285 3.98 -8.40 15.93
CA ALA A 285 4.73 -8.23 17.18
C ALA A 285 4.16 -7.11 18.04
N ILE A 286 3.64 -6.04 17.43
CA ILE A 286 2.90 -4.99 18.14
C ILE A 286 1.56 -5.51 18.63
N GLU A 287 0.84 -6.26 17.80
CA GLU A 287 -0.44 -6.88 18.16
C GLU A 287 -0.30 -7.75 19.42
N ALA A 288 0.73 -8.59 19.49
CA ALA A 288 1.03 -9.42 20.65
C ALA A 288 1.36 -8.61 21.92
N MET A 289 1.63 -7.31 21.81
CA MET A 289 1.88 -6.45 22.98
C MET A 289 0.61 -5.87 23.56
N TYR A 290 -0.54 -5.97 22.92
CA TYR A 290 -1.80 -5.52 23.52
C TYR A 290 -2.16 -6.36 24.77
N PRO A 291 -3.11 -5.88 25.60
CA PRO A 291 -3.55 -6.54 26.84
C PRO A 291 -3.92 -8.01 26.65
N ASP A 292 -3.89 -8.78 27.75
CA ASP A 292 -4.04 -10.23 27.77
C ASP A 292 -2.88 -10.95 27.05
N GLN A 293 -1.65 -10.47 27.28
CA GLN A 293 -0.46 -10.99 26.61
C GLN A 293 -0.19 -12.45 26.98
N ASP A 294 -0.06 -13.29 25.96
CA ASP A 294 0.56 -14.60 26.08
C ASP A 294 2.09 -14.48 25.91
N GLU A 295 2.85 -14.88 26.93
CA GLU A 295 4.32 -14.75 26.92
C GLU A 295 4.99 -15.54 25.78
N GLU A 296 4.46 -16.73 25.44
CA GLU A 296 5.01 -17.54 24.36
C GLU A 296 4.72 -16.92 22.99
N GLU A 297 3.52 -16.36 22.80
CA GLU A 297 3.14 -15.64 21.59
C GLU A 297 3.99 -14.38 21.40
N VAL A 298 4.17 -13.59 22.46
CA VAL A 298 5.06 -12.42 22.48
C VAL A 298 6.48 -12.80 22.07
N ASP A 299 7.07 -13.80 22.72
CA ASP A 299 8.44 -14.23 22.41
C ASP A 299 8.57 -14.78 21.00
N SER A 300 7.57 -15.52 20.52
CA SER A 300 7.49 -16.03 19.16
C SER A 300 7.41 -14.90 18.13
N ALA A 301 6.58 -13.89 18.37
CA ALA A 301 6.38 -12.75 17.49
C ALA A 301 7.64 -11.86 17.41
N VAL A 302 8.24 -11.52 18.55
CA VAL A 302 9.51 -10.76 18.61
C VAL A 302 10.66 -11.54 17.94
N SER A 303 10.75 -12.85 18.17
CA SER A 303 11.73 -13.70 17.50
C SER A 303 11.51 -13.80 16.00
N SER A 304 10.24 -13.86 15.56
CA SER A 304 9.85 -13.83 14.15
C SER A 304 10.29 -12.51 13.49
N LEU A 305 9.99 -11.37 14.12
CA LEU A 305 10.40 -10.05 13.68
C LEU A 305 11.92 -9.95 13.51
N GLY A 306 12.68 -10.42 14.50
CA GLY A 306 14.13 -10.55 14.43
C GLY A 306 14.60 -11.36 13.21
N ARG A 307 14.04 -12.55 12.98
CA ARG A 307 14.38 -13.38 11.81
C ARG A 307 14.04 -12.71 10.48
N ARG A 308 12.89 -12.02 10.38
CA ARG A 308 12.49 -11.31 9.14
C ARG A 308 13.41 -10.15 8.83
N SER A 309 13.82 -9.38 9.84
CA SER A 309 14.78 -8.29 9.67
C SER A 309 16.16 -8.76 9.20
N LEU A 310 16.67 -9.87 9.76
CA LEU A 310 17.91 -10.50 9.29
C LEU A 310 17.78 -11.07 7.87
N GLY A 311 16.63 -11.67 7.55
CA GLY A 311 16.31 -12.12 6.19
C GLY A 311 16.31 -10.97 5.18
N LEU A 312 15.80 -9.81 5.58
CA LEU A 312 15.84 -8.59 4.78
C LEU A 312 17.27 -8.12 4.54
N ILE A 313 18.08 -8.02 5.60
CA ILE A 313 19.49 -7.60 5.49
C ILE A 313 20.27 -8.56 4.60
N LYS A 314 20.08 -9.86 4.75
CA LYS A 314 20.70 -10.86 3.88
C LYS A 314 20.34 -10.62 2.41
N THR A 315 19.04 -10.46 2.12
CA THR A 315 18.56 -10.20 0.76
C THR A 315 19.14 -8.90 0.19
N PHE A 316 19.26 -7.87 1.03
CA PHE A 316 19.85 -6.60 0.68
C PHE A 316 21.35 -6.73 0.37
N ARG A 317 22.12 -7.41 1.23
CA ARG A 317 23.57 -7.63 1.05
C ARG A 317 23.87 -8.48 -0.18
N ASP A 318 23.14 -9.58 -0.36
CA ASP A 318 23.28 -10.46 -1.53
C ASP A 318 23.10 -9.68 -2.85
N ARG A 319 22.28 -8.62 -2.83
CA ARG A 319 22.14 -7.71 -3.96
C ARG A 319 23.24 -6.65 -4.01
N LEU A 320 23.58 -6.03 -2.88
CA LEU A 320 24.61 -4.99 -2.77
C LEU A 320 26.00 -5.47 -3.22
N ASP A 321 26.34 -6.72 -2.90
CA ASP A 321 27.63 -7.34 -3.23
C ASP A 321 27.79 -7.54 -4.75
N ARG A 322 26.68 -7.74 -5.44
CA ARG A 322 26.62 -7.90 -6.91
C ARG A 322 26.42 -6.56 -7.62
N ALA A 323 25.98 -5.54 -6.90
CA ALA A 323 25.69 -4.23 -7.46
C ALA A 323 26.96 -3.52 -7.92
N ILE A 324 26.83 -2.83 -9.04
CA ILE A 324 27.89 -2.00 -9.60
C ILE A 324 27.76 -0.58 -9.03
N GLY A 325 28.88 0.16 -8.96
CA GLY A 325 28.87 1.58 -8.62
C GLY A 325 29.80 1.96 -7.46
N ASP A 326 29.45 3.07 -6.81
CA ASP A 326 30.24 3.78 -5.80
C ASP A 326 30.61 2.89 -4.60
N GLU A 327 31.87 2.44 -4.57
CA GLU A 327 32.40 1.55 -3.55
C GLU A 327 32.39 2.18 -2.16
N ASP A 328 32.66 3.49 -2.05
CA ASP A 328 32.68 4.20 -0.77
C ASP A 328 31.28 4.23 -0.16
N ARG A 329 30.26 4.54 -0.96
CA ARG A 329 28.86 4.52 -0.49
C ARG A 329 28.38 3.12 -0.15
N ARG A 330 28.79 2.10 -0.90
CA ARG A 330 28.47 0.70 -0.57
C ARG A 330 29.14 0.27 0.73
N SER A 331 30.39 0.67 0.97
CA SER A 331 31.10 0.41 2.24
C SER A 331 30.42 1.09 3.43
N GLN A 332 29.96 2.34 3.28
CA GLN A 332 29.16 3.03 4.30
C GLN A 332 27.84 2.29 4.60
N CYS A 333 27.15 1.82 3.56
CA CYS A 333 25.93 1.03 3.71
C CYS A 333 26.21 -0.29 4.44
N ALA A 334 27.25 -1.03 4.05
CA ALA A 334 27.66 -2.27 4.71
C ALA A 334 27.98 -2.04 6.20
N THR A 335 28.69 -0.95 6.51
CA THR A 335 28.98 -0.54 7.89
C THR A 335 27.72 -0.27 8.70
N PHE A 336 26.73 0.42 8.11
CA PHE A 336 25.43 0.63 8.75
C PHE A 336 24.73 -0.69 9.05
N LEU A 337 24.66 -1.60 8.08
CA LEU A 337 24.01 -2.91 8.25
C LEU A 337 24.68 -3.73 9.35
N THR A 338 26.01 -3.77 9.41
CA THR A 338 26.75 -4.47 10.46
C THR A 338 26.48 -3.87 11.84
N LYS A 339 26.56 -2.54 11.98
CA LYS A 339 26.25 -1.87 13.25
C LYS A 339 24.82 -2.12 13.70
N TRP A 340 23.88 -2.18 12.77
CA TRP A 340 22.50 -2.50 13.05
C TRP A 340 22.34 -3.93 13.56
N GLU A 341 23.00 -4.91 12.94
CA GLU A 341 22.98 -6.31 13.39
C GLU A 341 23.60 -6.49 14.77
N ASP A 342 24.75 -5.85 15.02
CA ASP A 342 25.39 -5.84 16.35
C ASP A 342 24.44 -5.28 17.41
N ARG A 343 23.71 -4.22 17.07
CA ARG A 343 22.70 -3.61 17.94
C ARG A 343 21.51 -4.56 18.15
N LEU A 344 21.04 -5.24 17.11
CA LEU A 344 19.96 -6.22 17.21
C LEU A 344 20.34 -7.36 18.15
N GLN A 345 21.52 -7.95 17.97
CA GLN A 345 21.99 -9.05 18.82
C GLN A 345 22.06 -8.63 20.30
N LYS A 346 22.56 -7.42 20.56
CA LYS A 346 22.61 -6.87 21.91
C LYS A 346 21.22 -6.70 22.53
N GLU A 347 20.27 -6.13 21.79
CA GLU A 347 18.91 -5.91 22.29
C GLU A 347 18.11 -7.22 22.40
N GLN A 348 18.32 -8.20 21.52
CA GLN A 348 17.73 -9.55 21.63
C GLN A 348 18.30 -10.31 22.84
N GLY A 349 19.59 -10.16 23.13
CA GLY A 349 20.19 -10.69 24.35
C GLY A 349 19.56 -10.08 25.60
N ALA A 350 19.44 -8.75 25.63
CA ALA A 350 18.79 -8.04 26.73
C ALA A 350 17.31 -8.43 26.90
N TRP A 351 16.58 -8.64 25.80
CA TRP A 351 15.21 -9.17 25.82
C TRP A 351 15.15 -10.56 26.45
N SER A 352 15.99 -11.49 25.99
CA SER A 352 16.02 -12.88 26.47
C SER A 352 16.38 -12.96 27.96
N GLU A 353 17.34 -12.16 28.41
CA GLU A 353 17.72 -12.08 29.83
C GLU A 353 16.57 -11.59 30.72
N ARG A 354 15.80 -10.60 30.25
CA ARG A 354 14.63 -10.07 30.96
C ARG A 354 13.50 -11.09 31.01
N ALA A 355 13.20 -11.75 29.89
CA ALA A 355 12.19 -12.80 29.82
C ALA A 355 12.48 -13.90 30.87
N LEU A 356 13.73 -14.41 30.90
CA LEU A 356 14.16 -15.40 31.89
C LEU A 356 14.05 -14.93 33.34
N SER A 357 14.33 -13.64 33.60
CA SER A 357 14.21 -13.06 34.95
C SER A 357 12.77 -13.02 35.44
N VAL A 358 11.80 -12.71 34.56
CA VAL A 358 10.38 -12.63 34.92
C VAL A 358 9.81 -14.04 35.15
N SER A 359 10.10 -15.00 34.26
CA SER A 359 9.65 -16.39 34.43
C SER A 359 10.24 -17.04 35.69
N SER A 360 11.49 -16.70 36.04
CA SER A 360 12.14 -17.19 37.27
C SER A 360 11.48 -16.64 38.55
N LEU A 361 10.94 -15.42 38.50
CA LEU A 361 10.20 -14.82 39.63
C LEU A 361 8.83 -15.47 39.81
N LYS A 362 8.12 -15.78 38.71
CA LYS A 362 6.82 -16.50 38.75
C LYS A 362 6.92 -17.86 39.43
N HIS A 363 8.02 -18.59 39.21
CA HIS A 363 8.23 -19.90 39.85
C HIS A 363 8.67 -19.83 41.32
N ALA A 364 9.11 -18.65 41.80
CA ALA A 364 9.61 -18.48 43.17
C ALA A 364 8.54 -18.02 44.17
N LEU A 365 7.37 -17.57 43.70
CA LEU A 365 6.25 -17.20 44.56
C LEU A 365 5.46 -18.46 44.98
N PRO A 366 5.30 -18.74 46.28
CA PRO A 366 4.48 -19.85 46.74
C PRO A 366 3.00 -19.59 46.42
N GLN A 367 2.33 -20.58 45.84
CA GLN A 367 0.88 -20.59 45.55
C GLN A 367 0.03 -20.43 46.81
#